data_AF-A0A1A7Z5U6-F1
#
_entry.id   AF-A0A1A7Z5U6-F1
#
_cell.length_a   1.000
_cell.length_b   1.000
_cell.length_c   1.000
_cell.angle_alpha   90.00
_cell.angle_beta   90.00
_cell.angle_gamma   90.00
#
_symmetry.space_group_name_H-M   'P 1'
#
loop_
_entity.id
_entity.type
_entity.pdbx_description
1 polymer ?
#
loop_
_entity_poly.entity_id
_entity_poly.type
_entity_poly.pdbx_seq_one_letter_code
_entity_poly.pdbx_strand_id
1 'polypeptide(L)'
;RLQRAQLQSSLKQLKKTSDGNKINREQSEKISVVSRKLSDSSWLDEEEELVLLRRAELQQLQEEFKRREEVLQHREACLQQKNKLELKMLQSSQALSRDLVRVSMQLESVEEQLQSSSSVEKAGGVTREELEEERDLLKMKRDTLDAQLRDNRVLTADEEHSLLQLEEAIEALDAALDFKNQSIEDKKQHLLDDD
;
A
#
# COMPACT_ATOMS: atom_id res chain seq x y z
N ARG A 1 25.94 29.89 23.65
CA ARG A 1 25.48 29.81 25.08
C ARG A 1 26.52 30.28 26.13
N LEU A 2 27.72 29.67 26.28
CA LEU A 2 28.72 30.06 27.31
C LEU A 2 29.19 31.53 27.18
N GLN A 3 29.42 31.98 25.95
CA GLN A 3 29.87 33.35 25.65
C GLN A 3 28.80 34.42 25.97
N ARG A 4 27.52 34.14 25.73
CA ARG A 4 26.38 35.02 26.08
C ARG A 4 26.26 35.18 27.60
N ALA A 5 26.39 34.08 28.36
CA ALA A 5 26.39 34.11 29.82
C ALA A 5 27.55 34.96 30.37
N GLN A 6 28.75 34.86 29.76
CA GLN A 6 29.89 35.71 30.09
C GLN A 6 29.62 37.19 29.78
N LEU A 7 29.06 37.51 28.61
CA LEU A 7 28.70 38.89 28.24
C LEU A 7 27.61 39.48 29.16
N GLN A 8 26.62 38.69 29.58
CA GLN A 8 25.59 39.11 30.54
C GLN A 8 26.19 39.36 31.93
N SER A 9 27.11 38.51 32.38
CA SER A 9 27.84 38.71 33.63
C SER A 9 28.68 39.99 33.58
N SER A 10 29.43 40.20 32.49
CA SER A 10 30.21 41.41 32.24
C SER A 10 29.35 42.68 32.21
N LEU A 11 28.18 42.65 31.58
CA LEU A 11 27.24 43.77 31.56
C LEU A 11 26.69 44.09 32.96
N LYS A 12 26.35 43.06 33.75
CA LYS A 12 25.90 43.21 35.14
C LYS A 12 26.99 43.81 36.03
N GLN A 13 28.25 43.41 35.85
CA GLN A 13 29.38 43.99 36.57
C GLN A 13 29.58 45.47 36.18
N LEU A 14 29.55 45.80 34.89
CA LEU A 14 29.71 47.17 34.38
C LEU A 14 28.62 48.13 34.91
N LYS A 15 27.38 47.64 35.06
CA LYS A 15 26.26 48.41 35.64
C LYS A 15 26.37 48.56 37.16
N LYS A 16 26.78 47.52 37.89
CA LYS A 16 27.00 47.61 39.36
C LYS A 16 28.10 48.59 39.74
N THR A 17 29.14 48.74 38.92
CA THR A 17 30.21 49.73 39.15
C THR A 17 29.76 51.18 38.90
N SER A 18 28.55 51.39 38.39
CA SER A 18 27.98 52.70 38.03
C SER A 18 27.05 53.29 39.08
N ASP A 19 26.43 52.50 39.95
CA ASP A 19 25.36 52.96 40.86
C ASP A 19 25.84 53.94 41.96
N GLY A 20 27.15 54.25 42.03
CA GLY A 20 27.73 55.20 42.99
C GLY A 20 28.63 56.30 42.39
N ASN A 21 28.96 56.28 41.10
CA ASN A 21 29.87 57.24 40.44
C ASN A 21 29.28 57.68 39.09
N LYS A 22 29.40 58.98 38.75
CA LYS A 22 28.99 59.50 37.43
C LYS A 22 29.60 58.65 36.31
N ILE A 23 28.76 58.05 35.45
CA ILE A 23 29.17 57.24 34.30
C ILE A 23 30.13 58.06 33.43
N ASN A 24 31.38 57.61 33.30
CA ASN A 24 32.32 58.24 32.37
C ASN A 24 32.04 57.80 30.93
N ARG A 25 32.49 58.60 29.95
CA ARG A 25 32.24 58.35 28.53
C ARG A 25 32.71 56.97 28.07
N GLU A 26 33.88 56.53 28.54
CA GLU A 26 34.47 55.23 28.18
C GLU A 26 33.65 54.03 28.71
N GLN A 27 33.10 54.12 29.92
CA GLN A 27 32.20 53.10 30.48
C GLN A 27 30.88 53.06 29.74
N SER A 28 30.33 54.23 29.37
CA SER A 28 29.12 54.30 28.54
C SER A 28 29.33 53.64 27.17
N GLU A 29 30.49 53.85 26.55
CA GLU A 29 30.87 53.20 25.28
C GLU A 29 31.03 51.67 25.47
N LYS A 30 31.64 51.21 26.57
CA LYS A 30 31.76 49.77 26.88
C LYS A 30 30.41 49.09 27.15
N ILE A 31 29.50 49.73 27.88
CA ILE A 31 28.13 49.24 28.10
C ILE A 31 27.40 49.13 26.76
N SER A 32 27.50 50.14 25.90
CA SER A 32 26.90 50.15 24.56
C SER A 32 27.41 48.99 23.68
N VAL A 33 28.73 48.77 23.64
CA VAL A 33 29.34 47.68 22.85
C VAL A 33 28.92 46.30 23.36
N VAL A 34 28.93 46.07 24.67
CA VAL A 34 28.51 44.79 25.26
C VAL A 34 27.01 44.56 25.05
N SER A 35 26.20 45.61 25.13
CA SER A 35 24.75 45.52 24.90
C SER A 35 24.45 45.18 23.44
N ARG A 36 25.14 45.81 22.48
CA ARG A 36 25.01 45.48 21.05
C ARG A 36 25.40 44.03 20.76
N LYS A 37 26.54 43.56 21.28
CA LYS A 37 26.97 42.15 21.14
C LYS A 37 25.98 41.16 21.74
N LEU A 38 25.29 41.51 22.83
CA LEU A 38 24.26 40.67 23.43
C LEU A 38 22.98 40.63 22.58
N SER A 39 22.60 41.75 21.94
CA SER A 39 21.49 41.79 21.00
C SER A 39 21.78 40.95 19.75
N ASP A 40 22.97 41.12 19.14
CA ASP A 40 23.39 40.35 17.97
C ASP A 40 23.42 38.83 18.27
N SER A 41 23.92 38.46 19.46
CA SER A 41 23.91 37.06 19.92
C SER A 41 22.49 36.53 20.19
N SER A 42 21.53 37.36 20.57
CA SER A 42 20.14 36.91 20.77
C SER A 42 19.48 36.60 19.45
N TRP A 43 19.65 37.47 18.46
CA TRP A 43 19.10 37.26 17.12
C TRP A 43 19.70 36.01 16.45
N LEU A 44 21.02 35.79 16.59
CA LEU A 44 21.66 34.57 16.11
C LEU A 44 21.16 33.30 16.83
N ASP A 45 20.98 33.36 18.15
CA ASP A 45 20.42 32.24 18.91
C ASP A 45 18.96 31.96 18.46
N GLU A 46 18.16 32.99 18.21
CA GLU A 46 16.77 32.87 17.74
C GLU A 46 16.69 32.27 16.33
N GLU A 47 17.53 32.75 15.41
CA GLU A 47 17.65 32.20 14.05
C GLU A 47 18.13 30.73 14.07
N GLU A 48 19.10 30.41 14.93
CA GLU A 48 19.57 29.02 15.10
C GLU A 48 18.44 28.10 15.57
N GLU A 49 17.64 28.51 16.56
CA GLU A 49 16.51 27.72 17.05
C GLU A 49 15.42 27.54 15.97
N LEU A 50 15.15 28.56 15.15
CA LEU A 50 14.23 28.45 14.00
C LEU A 50 14.71 27.43 12.96
N VAL A 51 15.98 27.50 12.58
CA VAL A 51 16.58 26.53 11.62
C VAL A 51 16.54 25.10 12.19
N LEU A 52 16.79 24.92 13.49
CA LEU A 52 16.70 23.62 14.15
C LEU A 52 15.27 23.08 14.17
N LEU A 53 14.28 23.93 14.46
CA LEU A 53 12.87 23.57 14.41
C LEU A 53 12.46 23.12 13.01
N ARG A 54 12.78 23.94 12.00
CA ARG A 54 12.52 23.64 10.59
C ARG A 54 13.14 22.31 10.15
N ARG A 55 14.37 22.05 10.56
CA ARG A 55 15.05 20.78 10.29
C ARG A 55 14.34 19.59 10.93
N ALA A 56 13.85 19.74 12.15
CA ALA A 56 13.12 18.68 12.85
C ALA A 56 11.80 18.36 12.14
N GLU A 57 11.06 19.37 11.70
CA GLU A 57 9.80 19.19 10.95
C GLU A 57 10.03 18.50 9.60
N LEU A 58 11.07 18.91 8.85
CA LEU A 58 11.45 18.24 7.61
C LEU A 58 11.84 16.77 7.83
N GLN A 59 12.52 16.47 8.94
CA GLN A 59 12.84 15.09 9.30
C GLN A 59 11.58 14.27 9.57
N GLN A 60 10.61 14.82 10.32
CA GLN A 60 9.33 14.16 10.54
C GLN A 60 8.56 13.93 9.24
N LEU A 61 8.57 14.90 8.33
CA LEU A 61 7.94 14.74 7.02
C LEU A 61 8.59 13.60 6.22
N GLN A 62 9.92 13.52 6.24
CA GLN A 62 10.65 12.42 5.60
C GLN A 62 10.27 11.05 6.19
N GLU A 63 10.05 10.96 7.51
CA GLU A 63 9.59 9.73 8.16
C GLU A 63 8.16 9.34 7.72
N GLU A 64 7.25 10.31 7.55
CA GLU A 64 5.92 10.01 7.01
C GLU A 64 5.97 9.48 5.58
N PHE A 65 6.85 10.04 4.74
CA PHE A 65 7.08 9.50 3.39
C PHE A 65 7.56 8.05 3.41
N LYS A 66 8.47 7.69 4.32
CA LYS A 66 8.92 6.29 4.48
C LYS A 66 7.77 5.38 4.90
N ARG A 67 6.97 5.79 5.88
CA ARG A 67 5.79 5.03 6.33
C ARG A 67 4.74 4.87 5.22
N ARG A 68 4.58 5.87 4.35
CA ARG A 68 3.72 5.76 3.15
C ARG A 68 4.29 4.75 2.16
N GLU A 69 5.59 4.80 1.90
CA GLU A 69 6.26 3.87 0.99
C GLU A 69 6.13 2.41 1.44
N GLU A 70 6.24 2.14 2.74
CA GLU A 70 6.01 0.80 3.32
C GLU A 70 4.58 0.29 3.02
N VAL A 71 3.57 1.15 3.17
CA VAL A 71 2.19 0.80 2.84
C VAL A 71 2.01 0.56 1.34
N LEU A 72 2.64 1.38 0.48
CA LEU A 72 2.62 1.19 -0.97
C LEU A 72 3.22 -0.16 -1.36
N GLN A 73 4.37 -0.53 -0.79
CA GLN A 73 5.02 -1.81 -1.05
C GLN A 73 4.15 -2.98 -0.61
N HIS A 74 3.49 -2.87 0.54
CA HIS A 74 2.58 -3.91 1.01
C HIS A 74 1.37 -4.07 0.08
N ARG A 75 0.79 -2.95 -0.36
CA ARG A 75 -0.31 -2.94 -1.34
C ARG A 75 0.08 -3.57 -2.65
N GLU A 76 1.26 -3.24 -3.18
CA GLU A 76 1.76 -3.82 -4.42
C GLU A 76 1.99 -5.33 -4.30
N ALA A 77 2.50 -5.80 -3.15
CA ALA A 77 2.62 -7.23 -2.88
C ALA A 77 1.24 -7.93 -2.88
N CYS A 78 0.21 -7.33 -2.26
CA CYS A 78 -1.16 -7.87 -2.30
C CYS A 78 -1.69 -7.93 -3.74
N LEU A 79 -1.49 -6.88 -4.54
CA LEU A 79 -1.91 -6.85 -5.95
C LEU A 79 -1.20 -7.92 -6.78
N GLN A 80 0.09 -8.15 -6.56
CA GLN A 80 0.83 -9.21 -7.25
C GLN A 80 0.29 -10.60 -6.89
N GLN A 81 -0.08 -10.83 -5.63
CA GLN A 81 -0.71 -12.09 -5.21
C GLN A 81 -2.10 -12.26 -5.82
N LYS A 82 -2.92 -11.19 -5.81
CA LYS A 82 -4.24 -11.17 -6.44
C LYS A 82 -4.15 -11.54 -7.92
N ASN A 83 -3.25 -10.89 -8.67
CA ASN A 83 -3.05 -11.15 -10.09
C ASN A 83 -2.66 -12.61 -10.38
N LYS A 84 -1.84 -13.24 -9.52
CA LYS A 84 -1.50 -14.66 -9.65
C LYS A 84 -2.73 -15.57 -9.54
N LEU A 85 -3.64 -15.27 -8.61
CA LEU A 85 -4.89 -16.02 -8.45
C LEU A 85 -5.83 -15.79 -9.63
N GLU A 86 -5.97 -14.56 -10.13
CA GLU A 86 -6.77 -14.25 -11.31
C GLU A 86 -6.24 -14.94 -12.57
N LEU A 87 -4.92 -14.97 -12.74
CA LEU A 87 -4.29 -15.69 -13.85
C LEU A 87 -4.57 -17.19 -13.75
N LYS A 88 -4.44 -17.77 -12.54
CA LYS A 88 -4.80 -19.18 -12.31
C LYS A 88 -6.27 -19.42 -12.63
N MET A 89 -7.17 -18.55 -12.17
CA MET A 89 -8.61 -18.62 -12.42
C MET A 89 -8.90 -18.64 -13.93
N LEU A 90 -8.27 -17.75 -14.69
CA LEU A 90 -8.38 -17.69 -16.15
C LEU A 90 -7.88 -18.99 -16.82
N GLN A 91 -6.73 -19.50 -16.39
CA GLN A 91 -6.16 -20.74 -16.92
C GLN A 91 -7.05 -21.95 -16.60
N SER A 92 -7.56 -22.05 -15.38
CA SER A 92 -8.50 -23.10 -14.96
C SER A 92 -9.80 -23.03 -15.77
N SER A 93 -10.37 -21.84 -15.95
CA SER A 93 -11.58 -21.63 -16.76
C SER A 93 -11.36 -22.05 -18.22
N GLN A 94 -10.21 -21.70 -18.80
CA GLN A 94 -9.87 -22.13 -20.16
C GLN A 94 -9.71 -23.65 -20.26
N ALA A 95 -9.06 -24.29 -19.28
CA ALA A 95 -8.91 -25.74 -19.25
C ALA A 95 -10.28 -26.43 -19.16
N LEU A 96 -11.14 -25.95 -18.26
CA LEU A 96 -12.48 -26.47 -18.04
C LEU A 96 -13.38 -26.31 -19.29
N SER A 97 -13.27 -25.18 -19.98
CA SER A 97 -13.97 -24.94 -21.26
C SER A 97 -13.53 -25.92 -22.36
N ARG A 98 -12.22 -26.20 -22.47
CA ARG A 98 -11.72 -27.21 -23.43
C ARG A 98 -12.23 -28.61 -23.11
N ASP A 99 -12.30 -28.96 -21.82
CA ASP A 99 -12.81 -30.25 -21.39
C ASP A 99 -14.33 -30.36 -21.61
N LEU A 100 -15.08 -29.28 -21.43
CA LEU A 100 -16.50 -29.22 -21.77
C LEU A 100 -16.73 -29.47 -23.26
N VAL A 101 -15.94 -28.86 -24.14
CA VAL A 101 -16.00 -29.11 -25.59
C VAL A 101 -15.70 -30.57 -25.90
N ARG A 102 -14.64 -31.13 -25.30
CA ARG A 102 -14.27 -32.53 -25.50
C ARG A 102 -15.37 -33.50 -25.08
N VAL A 103 -15.94 -33.31 -23.89
CA VAL A 103 -17.05 -34.13 -23.39
C VAL A 103 -18.29 -33.99 -24.28
N SER A 104 -18.57 -32.79 -24.79
CA SER A 104 -19.67 -32.57 -25.74
C SER A 104 -19.47 -33.32 -27.05
N MET A 105 -18.25 -33.32 -27.62
CA MET A 105 -17.93 -34.09 -28.82
C MET A 105 -18.02 -35.62 -28.58
N GLN A 106 -17.58 -36.10 -27.42
CA GLN A 106 -17.71 -37.51 -27.05
C GLN A 106 -19.18 -37.91 -26.92
N LEU A 107 -19.98 -37.05 -26.27
CA LEU A 107 -21.42 -37.26 -26.11
C LEU A 107 -22.13 -37.33 -27.47
N GLU A 108 -21.82 -36.41 -28.39
CA GLU A 108 -22.35 -36.42 -29.76
C GLU A 108 -22.03 -37.73 -30.49
N SER A 109 -20.77 -38.21 -30.41
CA SER A 109 -20.38 -39.49 -31.03
C SER A 109 -21.12 -40.69 -30.45
N VAL A 110 -21.35 -40.74 -29.13
CA VAL A 110 -22.14 -41.81 -28.49
C VAL A 110 -23.61 -41.72 -28.90
N GLU A 111 -24.17 -40.51 -28.99
CA GLU A 111 -25.54 -40.30 -29.44
C GLU A 111 -25.73 -40.74 -30.91
N GLU A 112 -24.77 -40.48 -31.80
CA GLU A 112 -24.75 -41.00 -33.18
C GLU A 112 -24.66 -42.54 -33.24
N GLN A 113 -23.84 -43.16 -32.37
CA GLN A 113 -23.74 -44.63 -32.27
C GLN A 113 -25.06 -45.26 -31.76
N LEU A 114 -25.75 -44.62 -30.81
CA LEU A 114 -27.06 -45.06 -30.32
C LEU A 114 -28.18 -44.93 -31.35
N GLN A 115 -28.11 -43.92 -32.23
CA GLN A 115 -29.04 -43.76 -33.34
C GLN A 115 -28.80 -44.82 -34.43
N SER A 116 -27.54 -45.06 -34.79
CA SER A 116 -27.16 -46.01 -35.85
C SER A 116 -27.29 -47.48 -35.43
N SER A 117 -27.10 -47.81 -34.15
CA SER A 117 -27.31 -49.16 -33.59
C SER A 117 -28.77 -49.61 -33.56
N SER A 118 -29.74 -48.72 -33.77
CA SER A 118 -31.16 -49.09 -33.91
C SER A 118 -31.46 -49.94 -35.15
N SER A 119 -30.54 -49.99 -36.14
CA SER A 119 -30.76 -50.65 -37.43
C SER A 119 -30.00 -51.96 -37.64
N VAL A 120 -29.04 -52.33 -36.77
CA VAL A 120 -28.21 -53.53 -36.96
C VAL A 120 -27.86 -54.13 -35.60
N GLU A 121 -28.49 -55.25 -35.24
CA GLU A 121 -27.98 -56.15 -34.19
C GLU A 121 -26.65 -56.74 -34.66
N LYS A 122 -25.54 -56.08 -34.34
CA LYS A 122 -24.21 -56.61 -34.60
C LYS A 122 -23.58 -57.06 -33.30
N ALA A 123 -23.49 -58.38 -33.20
CA ALA A 123 -22.59 -59.10 -32.34
C ALA A 123 -21.15 -58.56 -32.48
N GLY A 124 -20.56 -58.15 -31.36
CA GLY A 124 -19.11 -58.01 -31.22
C GLY A 124 -18.65 -56.63 -30.74
N GLY A 125 -18.85 -56.34 -29.45
CA GLY A 125 -18.01 -55.37 -28.75
C GLY A 125 -18.69 -54.67 -27.57
N VAL A 126 -19.68 -53.82 -27.88
CA VAL A 126 -20.34 -52.93 -26.91
C VAL A 126 -21.85 -53.06 -27.08
N THR A 127 -22.56 -53.29 -25.98
CA THR A 127 -24.00 -53.40 -25.92
C THR A 127 -24.66 -52.02 -25.99
N ARG A 128 -25.92 -51.98 -26.43
CA ARG A 128 -26.71 -50.74 -26.43
C ARG A 128 -26.84 -50.17 -25.01
N GLU A 129 -27.01 -51.03 -24.01
CA GLU A 129 -27.09 -50.64 -22.60
C GLU A 129 -25.80 -49.95 -22.15
N GLU A 130 -24.62 -50.48 -22.47
CA GLU A 130 -23.33 -49.83 -22.16
C GLU A 130 -23.19 -48.45 -22.82
N LEU A 131 -23.67 -48.26 -24.06
CA LEU A 131 -23.68 -46.95 -24.71
C LEU A 131 -24.68 -45.97 -24.05
N GLU A 132 -25.84 -46.45 -23.59
CA GLU A 132 -26.82 -45.63 -22.87
C GLU A 132 -26.27 -45.18 -21.51
N GLU A 133 -25.57 -46.07 -20.79
CA GLU A 133 -24.87 -45.76 -19.54
C GLU A 133 -23.74 -44.73 -19.76
N GLU A 134 -22.90 -44.92 -20.78
CA GLU A 134 -21.83 -43.97 -21.12
C GLU A 134 -22.39 -42.58 -21.45
N ARG A 135 -23.48 -42.52 -22.22
CA ARG A 135 -24.18 -41.30 -22.58
C ARG A 135 -24.68 -40.55 -21.34
N ASP A 136 -25.28 -41.25 -20.39
CA ASP A 136 -25.77 -40.63 -19.15
C ASP A 136 -24.63 -40.13 -18.26
N LEU A 137 -23.53 -40.87 -18.19
CA LEU A 137 -22.32 -40.42 -17.49
C LEU A 137 -21.70 -39.17 -18.14
N LEU A 138 -21.63 -39.12 -19.46
CA LEU A 138 -21.15 -37.96 -20.22
C LEU A 138 -22.06 -36.75 -20.06
N LYS A 139 -23.39 -36.93 -20.02
CA LYS A 139 -24.36 -35.85 -19.71
C LYS A 139 -24.13 -35.28 -18.32
N MET A 140 -24.05 -36.13 -17.31
CA MET A 140 -23.78 -35.71 -15.93
C MET A 140 -22.45 -34.95 -15.83
N LYS A 141 -21.40 -35.45 -16.50
CA LYS A 141 -20.10 -34.79 -16.53
C LYS A 141 -20.17 -33.43 -17.21
N ARG A 142 -20.81 -33.34 -18.39
CA ARG A 142 -21.00 -32.07 -19.12
C ARG A 142 -21.73 -31.05 -18.25
N ASP A 143 -22.84 -31.45 -17.62
CA ASP A 143 -23.65 -30.56 -16.79
C ASP A 143 -22.86 -30.07 -15.56
N THR A 144 -22.01 -30.93 -14.99
CA THR A 144 -21.10 -30.56 -13.89
C THR A 144 -20.06 -29.52 -14.35
N LEU A 145 -19.41 -29.76 -15.49
CA LEU A 145 -18.42 -28.84 -16.06
C LEU A 145 -19.05 -27.48 -16.42
N ASP A 146 -20.25 -27.51 -17.00
CA ASP A 146 -20.99 -26.30 -17.36
C ASP A 146 -21.40 -25.50 -16.11
N ALA A 147 -21.91 -26.17 -15.07
CA ALA A 147 -22.23 -25.53 -13.79
C ALA A 147 -20.99 -24.89 -13.13
N GLN A 148 -19.85 -25.59 -13.13
CA GLN A 148 -18.59 -25.05 -12.59
C GLN A 148 -18.12 -23.80 -13.35
N LEU A 149 -18.22 -23.80 -14.69
CA LEU A 149 -17.89 -22.63 -15.51
C LEU A 149 -18.85 -21.46 -15.26
N ARG A 150 -20.16 -21.72 -15.21
CA ARG A 150 -21.19 -20.70 -15.01
C ARG A 150 -21.08 -20.02 -13.65
N ASP A 151 -20.73 -20.79 -12.61
CA ASP A 151 -20.55 -20.29 -11.26
C ASP A 151 -19.14 -19.72 -10.99
N ASN A 152 -18.23 -19.75 -11.97
CA ASN A 152 -16.80 -19.40 -11.81
C ASN A 152 -16.07 -20.20 -10.71
N ARG A 153 -16.53 -21.40 -10.38
CA ARG A 153 -15.91 -22.30 -9.39
C ARG A 153 -14.70 -23.03 -9.97
N VAL A 154 -13.69 -22.26 -10.36
CA VAL A 154 -12.47 -22.74 -11.05
C VAL A 154 -11.23 -22.65 -10.17
N LEU A 155 -11.38 -22.11 -8.96
CA LEU A 155 -10.38 -22.05 -7.90
C LEU A 155 -10.76 -23.02 -6.77
N THR A 156 -9.80 -23.30 -5.89
CA THR A 156 -10.10 -23.99 -4.63
C THR A 156 -10.77 -23.04 -3.64
N ALA A 157 -11.53 -23.56 -2.68
CA ALA A 157 -12.21 -22.74 -1.66
C ALA A 157 -11.22 -21.83 -0.88
N ASP A 158 -10.02 -22.33 -0.59
CA ASP A 158 -8.97 -21.56 0.09
C ASP A 158 -8.44 -20.41 -0.79
N GLU A 159 -8.36 -20.63 -2.11
CA GLU A 159 -7.93 -19.60 -3.06
C GLU A 159 -9.00 -18.53 -3.29
N GLU A 160 -10.27 -18.92 -3.34
CA GLU A 160 -11.41 -17.99 -3.37
C GLU A 160 -11.42 -17.11 -2.11
N HIS A 161 -11.26 -17.73 -0.94
CA HIS A 161 -11.12 -16.99 0.32
C HIS A 161 -9.91 -16.07 0.33
N SER A 162 -8.76 -16.54 -0.18
CA SER A 162 -7.55 -15.73 -0.25
C SER A 162 -7.73 -14.53 -1.19
N LEU A 163 -8.45 -14.70 -2.31
CA LEU A 163 -8.75 -13.62 -3.23
C LEU A 163 -9.57 -12.51 -2.55
N LEU A 164 -10.61 -12.89 -1.80
CA LEU A 164 -11.43 -11.95 -1.03
C LEU A 164 -10.61 -11.21 0.03
N GLN A 165 -9.77 -11.93 0.80
CA GLN A 165 -8.90 -11.32 1.81
C GLN A 165 -7.91 -10.33 1.19
N LEU A 166 -7.37 -10.64 0.00
CA LEU A 166 -6.48 -9.73 -0.71
C LEU A 166 -7.21 -8.48 -1.17
N GLU A 167 -8.47 -8.59 -1.61
CA GLU A 167 -9.30 -7.44 -1.97
C GLU A 167 -9.58 -6.52 -0.79
N GLU A 168 -10.00 -7.08 0.35
CA GLU A 168 -10.22 -6.34 1.59
C GLU A 168 -8.92 -5.68 2.08
N ALA A 169 -7.79 -6.39 2.02
CA ALA A 169 -6.50 -5.84 2.40
C ALA A 169 -6.08 -4.68 1.50
N ILE A 170 -6.28 -4.80 0.18
CA ILE A 170 -5.97 -3.72 -0.78
C ILE A 170 -6.84 -2.49 -0.47
N GLU A 171 -8.14 -2.66 -0.23
CA GLU A 171 -9.04 -1.54 0.12
C GLU A 171 -8.62 -0.84 1.42
N ALA A 172 -8.28 -1.62 2.45
CA ALA A 172 -7.77 -1.07 3.71
C ALA A 172 -6.44 -0.31 3.53
N LEU A 173 -5.55 -0.81 2.67
CA LEU A 173 -4.28 -0.16 2.36
C LEU A 173 -4.46 1.10 1.52
N ASP A 174 -5.42 1.12 0.59
CA ASP A 174 -5.80 2.32 -0.15
C ASP A 174 -6.30 3.42 0.79
N ALA A 175 -7.20 3.08 1.72
CA ALA A 175 -7.65 4.03 2.74
C ALA A 175 -6.48 4.53 3.64
N ALA A 176 -5.55 3.64 4.01
CA ALA A 176 -4.37 4.02 4.77
C ALA A 176 -3.42 4.95 3.98
N LEU A 177 -3.29 4.73 2.67
CA LEU A 177 -2.50 5.60 1.78
C LEU A 177 -3.12 6.98 1.66
N ASP A 178 -4.44 7.06 1.47
CA ASP A 178 -5.16 8.33 1.39
C ASP A 178 -4.99 9.14 2.68
N PHE A 179 -5.14 8.50 3.84
CA PHE A 179 -4.88 9.14 5.13
C PHE A 179 -3.44 9.66 5.24
N LYS A 180 -2.44 8.85 4.86
CA LYS A 180 -1.03 9.26 4.91
C LYS A 180 -0.72 10.38 3.93
N ASN A 181 -1.29 10.34 2.72
CA ASN A 181 -1.14 11.38 1.72
C ASN A 181 -1.69 12.71 2.25
N GLN A 182 -2.89 12.69 2.86
CA GLN A 182 -3.47 13.88 3.47
C GLN A 182 -2.60 14.42 4.60
N SER A 183 -2.13 13.55 5.50
CA SER A 183 -1.25 13.96 6.61
C SER A 183 0.07 14.56 6.13
N ILE A 184 0.64 14.04 5.04
CA ILE A 184 1.84 14.60 4.40
C ILE A 184 1.55 15.97 3.81
N GLU A 185 0.41 16.14 3.14
CA GLU A 185 0.01 17.40 2.54
C GLU A 185 -0.22 18.49 3.59
N ASP A 186 -0.93 18.16 4.69
CA ASP A 186 -1.16 19.08 5.81
C ASP A 186 0.19 19.55 6.42
N LYS A 187 1.13 18.62 6.62
CA LYS A 187 2.47 18.94 7.14
C LYS A 187 3.29 19.81 6.17
N LYS A 188 3.17 19.58 4.85
CA LYS A 188 3.82 20.43 3.85
C LYS A 188 3.26 21.84 3.85
N GLN A 189 1.94 21.99 3.98
CA GLN A 189 1.30 23.31 4.05
C GLN A 189 1.79 24.09 5.27
N HIS A 190 1.81 23.45 6.45
CA HIS A 190 2.37 24.07 7.65
C HIS A 190 3.83 24.52 7.44
N LEU A 191 4.65 23.68 6.80
CA LEU A 191 6.02 24.06 6.47
C LEU A 191 6.06 25.25 5.49
N LEU A 192 5.19 25.32 4.50
CA LEU A 192 5.20 26.44 3.54
C LEU A 192 4.69 27.75 4.14
N ASP A 193 3.81 27.69 5.14
CA ASP A 193 3.25 28.86 5.82
C ASP A 193 4.22 29.49 6.84
N ASP A 194 5.26 28.75 7.26
CA ASP A 194 6.31 29.21 8.18
C ASP A 194 7.54 29.86 7.48
N ASP A 195 7.58 29.90 6.13
CA ASP A 195 8.61 30.58 5.31
C ASP A 195 8.19 32.02 4.90
#